data_AF-A0A0A9DC27-F1
#
_entry.id   AF-A0A0A9DC27-F1
#
_cell.length_a   1.000
_cell.length_b   1.000
_cell.length_c   1.000
_cell.angle_alpha   90.00
_cell.angle_beta   90.00
_cell.angle_gamma   90.00
#
_symmetry.space_group_name_H-M   'P 1'
#
loop_
_entity.id
_entity.type
_entity.pdbx_description
1 polymer ?
#
loop_
_entity_poly.entity_id
_entity_poly.type
_entity_poly.pdbx_seq_one_letter_code
_entity_poly.pdbx_strand_id
1 'polypeptide(L)'
;MTVGRGDAITKESFEWVFGSTTDADVVIACAKMGRFMNDIAAFKRGTNKADMSSSVECYISEHKVTSDIAFARIDSLVEDEWKTINQARFERHALLPVVKIAVKITYTIFLFLPR
;
A
#
# COMPACT_ATOMS: atom_id res chain seq x y z
N MET A 1 -1.25 0.18 -12.48
CA MET A 1 -1.76 -0.40 -13.74
C MET A 1 -3.20 0.05 -13.93
N THR A 2 -3.43 1.00 -14.84
CA THR A 2 -4.77 1.50 -15.21
C THR A 2 -5.18 1.08 -16.63
N VAL A 3 -4.27 0.45 -17.38
CA VAL A 3 -4.50 0.00 -18.77
C VAL A 3 -5.37 -1.25 -18.77
N GLY A 4 -6.48 -1.23 -19.55
CA GLY A 4 -7.35 -2.39 -19.79
C GLY A 4 -8.71 -2.38 -19.07
N ARG A 5 -9.05 -1.33 -18.30
CA ARG A 5 -10.39 -1.14 -17.73
C ARG A 5 -11.21 -0.16 -18.57
N GLY A 6 -11.72 -0.65 -19.70
CA GLY A 6 -12.42 0.13 -20.73
C GLY A 6 -13.63 0.94 -20.24
N ASP A 7 -14.25 0.56 -19.12
CA ASP A 7 -15.57 1.11 -18.75
C ASP A 7 -15.60 1.79 -17.36
N ALA A 8 -14.49 1.74 -16.59
CA ALA A 8 -14.50 2.07 -15.16
C ALA A 8 -13.62 3.27 -14.76
N ILE A 9 -12.79 3.79 -15.66
CA ILE A 9 -11.89 4.91 -15.38
C ILE A 9 -12.20 6.02 -16.38
N THR A 10 -13.06 6.95 -15.96
CA THR A 10 -13.35 8.15 -16.77
C THR A 10 -12.12 9.05 -16.84
N LYS A 11 -12.07 9.96 -17.81
CA LYS A 11 -11.02 11.00 -17.89
C LYS A 11 -10.92 11.77 -16.57
N GLU A 12 -12.06 12.09 -15.95
CA GLU A 12 -12.12 12.72 -14.62
C GLU A 12 -11.53 11.84 -13.52
N SER A 13 -11.72 10.51 -13.57
CA SER A 13 -11.10 9.58 -12.63
C SER A 13 -9.58 9.57 -12.76
N PHE A 14 -9.06 9.72 -13.99
CA PHE A 14 -7.63 9.75 -14.29
C PHE A 14 -7.02 11.10 -13.90
N GLU A 15 -7.64 12.21 -14.31
CA GLU A 15 -7.27 13.56 -13.88
C GLU A 15 -7.37 13.71 -12.36
N TRP A 16 -8.30 13.02 -11.70
CA TRP A 16 -8.39 12.98 -10.24
C TRP A 16 -7.21 12.26 -9.57
N VAL A 17 -6.79 11.08 -10.07
CA VAL A 17 -5.61 10.36 -9.54
C VAL A 17 -4.32 11.16 -9.68
N PHE A 18 -4.22 12.03 -10.69
CA PHE A 18 -2.99 12.73 -11.05
C PHE A 18 -3.05 14.27 -10.90
N GLY A 19 -4.17 14.84 -10.44
CA GLY A 19 -4.53 16.27 -10.58
C GLY A 19 -4.35 17.17 -9.35
N SER A 20 -3.59 16.74 -8.34
CA SER A 20 -3.02 17.56 -7.26
C SER A 20 -3.74 17.62 -5.88
N THR A 21 -2.90 17.31 -4.88
CA THR A 21 -2.71 17.88 -3.52
C THR A 21 -3.60 17.54 -2.33
N THR A 22 -4.82 17.03 -2.45
CA THR A 22 -5.55 16.51 -1.25
C THR A 22 -5.92 15.03 -1.37
N ASP A 23 -5.85 14.49 -2.58
CA ASP A 23 -6.26 13.13 -2.94
C ASP A 23 -5.07 12.19 -3.23
N ALA A 24 -3.85 12.72 -3.10
CA ALA A 24 -2.60 11.97 -3.13
C ALA A 24 -2.53 10.96 -1.96
N ASP A 25 -3.23 11.22 -0.86
CA ASP A 25 -3.15 10.42 0.37
C ASP A 25 -3.60 8.98 0.16
N VAL A 26 -4.66 8.73 -0.62
CA VAL A 26 -5.12 7.37 -0.91
C VAL A 26 -4.12 6.63 -1.78
N VAL A 27 -3.59 7.29 -2.81
CA VAL A 27 -2.62 6.70 -3.74
C VAL A 27 -1.30 6.41 -3.02
N ILE A 28 -0.83 7.34 -2.20
CA ILE A 28 0.35 7.19 -1.36
C ILE A 28 0.14 6.08 -0.32
N ALA A 29 -1.01 6.02 0.35
CA ALA A 29 -1.36 4.97 1.29
C ALA A 29 -1.31 3.58 0.62
N CYS A 30 -1.90 3.46 -0.57
CA CYS A 30 -1.83 2.21 -1.35
C CYS A 30 -0.39 1.82 -1.70
N ALA A 31 0.42 2.79 -2.13
CA ALA A 31 1.83 2.55 -2.47
C ALA A 31 2.65 2.12 -1.26
N LYS A 32 2.47 2.78 -0.11
CA LYS A 32 3.10 2.42 1.17
C LYS A 32 2.71 1.03 1.61
N MET A 33 1.41 0.70 1.64
CA MET A 33 0.94 -0.66 1.98
C MET A 33 1.59 -1.71 1.08
N GLY A 34 1.57 -1.48 -0.24
CA GLY A 34 2.18 -2.42 -1.20
C GLY A 34 3.67 -2.63 -0.95
N ARG A 35 4.41 -1.55 -0.66
CA ARG A 35 5.84 -1.63 -0.34
C ARG A 35 6.10 -2.39 0.95
N PHE A 36 5.44 -2.02 2.05
CA PHE A 36 5.62 -2.63 3.36
C PHE A 36 5.33 -4.13 3.34
N MET A 37 4.21 -4.52 2.72
CA MET A 37 3.83 -5.92 2.61
C MET A 37 4.83 -6.70 1.74
N ASN A 38 5.26 -6.15 0.61
CA ASN A 38 6.27 -6.78 -0.24
C ASN A 38 7.59 -6.99 0.51
N ASP A 39 8.01 -6.02 1.30
CA ASP A 39 9.26 -6.06 2.06
C ASP A 39 9.22 -7.10 3.18
N ILE A 40 8.13 -7.18 3.94
CA ILE A 40 7.92 -8.25 4.93
C ILE A 40 8.00 -9.62 4.24
N ALA A 41 7.31 -9.77 3.10
CA ALA A 41 7.28 -11.04 2.37
C ALA A 41 8.66 -11.44 1.82
N ALA A 42 9.39 -10.49 1.25
CA ALA A 42 10.73 -10.70 0.71
C ALA A 42 11.74 -11.03 1.82
N PHE A 43 11.63 -10.35 2.96
CA PHE A 43 12.45 -10.62 4.14
C PHE A 43 12.17 -12.04 4.67
N LYS A 44 10.90 -12.40 4.89
CA LYS A 44 10.51 -13.75 5.36
C LYS A 44 10.96 -14.88 4.42
N ARG A 45 10.94 -14.64 3.10
CA ARG A 45 11.38 -15.62 2.10
C ARG A 45 12.89 -15.65 1.89
N GLY A 46 13.65 -14.71 2.46
CA GLY A 46 15.08 -14.55 2.16
C GLY A 46 15.35 -14.18 0.70
N THR A 47 14.37 -13.60 -0.01
CA THR A 47 14.49 -13.23 -1.43
C THR A 47 14.87 -11.76 -1.61
N ASN A 48 15.21 -11.05 -0.53
CA ASN A 48 15.66 -9.68 -0.63
C ASN A 48 17.02 -9.64 -1.33
N LYS A 49 17.13 -8.91 -2.43
CA LYS A 49 18.31 -8.92 -3.31
C LYS A 49 19.50 -8.10 -2.77
N ALA A 50 19.37 -7.49 -1.59
CA ALA A 50 20.36 -6.61 -0.96
C ALA A 50 20.77 -5.36 -1.77
N ASP A 51 20.25 -5.17 -2.99
CA ASP A 51 20.49 -3.97 -3.81
C ASP A 51 19.94 -2.68 -3.18
N MET A 52 18.91 -2.79 -2.34
CA MET A 52 18.31 -1.68 -1.59
C MET A 52 17.76 -2.22 -0.27
N SER A 53 17.95 -1.48 0.83
CA SER A 53 17.42 -1.85 2.14
C SER A 53 15.89 -1.87 2.12
N SER A 54 15.31 -2.95 2.64
CA SER A 54 13.87 -3.09 2.87
C SER A 54 13.42 -2.25 4.06
N SER A 55 12.12 -1.94 4.14
CA SER A 55 11.55 -1.25 5.30
C SER A 55 11.78 -1.99 6.62
N VAL A 56 11.84 -3.33 6.58
CA VAL A 56 12.18 -4.18 7.73
C VAL A 56 13.62 -3.94 8.17
N GLU A 57 14.57 -4.00 7.24
CA GLU A 57 15.99 -3.79 7.53
C GLU A 57 16.28 -2.36 7.99
N CYS A 58 15.63 -1.35 7.38
CA CYS A 58 15.72 0.04 7.82
C CYS A 58 15.26 0.17 9.28
N TYR A 59 14.08 -0.37 9.62
CA TYR A 59 13.53 -0.27 10.97
C TYR A 59 14.41 -0.95 12.03
N ILE A 60 14.91 -2.16 11.73
CA ILE A 60 15.86 -2.88 12.58
C ILE A 60 17.13 -2.05 12.80
N SER A 61 17.68 -1.48 11.73
CA SER A 61 18.91 -0.69 11.79
C SER A 61 18.74 0.59 12.60
N GLU A 62 17.63 1.30 12.40
CA GLU A 62 17.33 2.58 13.06
C GLU A 62 17.03 2.40 14.55
N HIS A 63 16.24 1.38 14.89
CA HIS A 63 15.75 1.19 16.26
C HIS A 63 16.50 0.12 17.07
N LYS A 64 17.44 -0.61 16.44
CA LYS A 64 18.22 -1.70 17.06
C LYS A 64 17.34 -2.77 17.71
N VAL A 65 16.29 -3.18 17.00
CA VAL A 65 15.28 -4.16 17.46
C VAL A 65 15.36 -5.47 16.68
N THR A 66 14.64 -6.50 17.14
CA THR A 66 14.49 -7.76 16.41
C THR A 66 13.57 -7.63 15.21
N SER A 67 13.61 -8.60 14.30
CA SER A 67 12.69 -8.69 13.16
C SER A 67 11.22 -8.73 13.58
N ASP A 68 10.91 -9.41 14.67
CA ASP A 68 9.52 -9.54 15.15
C ASP A 68 8.94 -8.20 15.60
N ILE A 69 9.76 -7.38 16.26
CA ILE A 69 9.37 -6.01 16.65
C ILE A 69 9.21 -5.14 15.40
N ALA A 70 10.10 -5.29 14.42
CA ALA A 70 9.99 -4.56 13.15
C ALA A 70 8.72 -4.95 12.37
N PHE A 71 8.38 -6.24 12.30
CA PHE A 71 7.16 -6.72 11.67
C PHE A 71 5.92 -6.14 12.35
N ALA A 72 5.82 -6.25 13.68
CA ALA A 72 4.69 -5.71 14.42
C ALA A 72 4.51 -4.20 14.18
N ARG A 73 5.61 -3.44 14.11
CA ARG A 73 5.52 -2.02 13.81
C ARG A 73 5.07 -1.74 12.38
N ILE A 74 5.65 -2.43 11.41
CA ILE A 74 5.32 -2.22 9.99
C ILE A 74 3.87 -2.65 9.72
N ASP A 75 3.40 -3.74 10.34
CA ASP A 75 1.98 -4.15 10.26
C ASP A 75 1.06 -3.07 10.83
N SER A 76 1.41 -2.44 11.96
CA SER A 76 0.66 -1.29 12.48
C SER A 76 0.64 -0.11 11.50
N LEU A 77 1.73 0.17 10.78
CA LEU A 77 1.74 1.19 9.72
C LEU A 77 0.81 0.80 8.55
N VAL A 78 0.80 -0.48 8.16
CA VAL A 78 -0.12 -0.99 7.13
C VAL A 78 -1.58 -0.82 7.55
N GLU A 79 -1.91 -1.09 8.81
CA GLU A 79 -3.25 -0.87 9.37
C GLU A 79 -3.65 0.62 9.36
N ASP A 80 -2.72 1.52 9.66
CA ASP A 80 -2.98 2.96 9.65
C ASP A 80 -3.24 3.47 8.22
N GLU A 81 -2.44 3.05 7.25
CA GLU A 81 -2.69 3.37 5.84
C GLU A 81 -4.00 2.76 5.33
N TRP A 82 -4.39 1.58 5.83
CA TRP A 82 -5.70 0.99 5.54
C TRP A 82 -6.87 1.83 6.08
N LYS A 83 -6.74 2.42 7.28
CA LYS A 83 -7.73 3.36 7.82
C LYS A 83 -7.85 4.59 6.92
N THR A 84 -6.73 5.15 6.43
CA THR A 84 -6.72 6.28 5.49
C THR A 84 -7.51 5.95 4.21
N ILE A 85 -7.26 4.80 3.60
CA ILE A 85 -7.98 4.36 2.39
C ILE A 85 -9.48 4.20 2.67
N ASN A 86 -9.85 3.61 3.82
CA ASN A 86 -11.24 3.42 4.17
C ASN A 86 -11.97 4.73 4.46
N GLN A 87 -11.33 5.68 5.13
CA GLN A 87 -11.92 6.99 5.42
C GLN A 87 -12.26 7.75 4.13
N ALA A 88 -11.36 7.71 3.14
CA ALA A 88 -11.61 8.33 1.84
C ALA A 88 -12.84 7.76 1.10
N ARG A 89 -13.25 6.51 1.38
CA ARG A 89 -14.48 5.92 0.81
C ARG A 89 -15.75 6.58 1.30
N PHE A 90 -15.75 7.04 2.55
CA PHE A 90 -16.92 7.64 3.18
C PHE A 90 -17.00 9.13 2.91
N GLU A 91 -15.86 9.81 2.84
CA GLU A 91 -15.82 11.26 2.62
C GLU A 91 -16.01 11.65 1.16
N ARG A 92 -15.68 10.76 0.21
CA ARG A 92 -15.62 11.11 -1.20
C ARG A 92 -16.26 10.03 -2.07
N HIS A 93 -17.60 10.09 -2.18
CA HIS A 93 -18.40 9.13 -2.95
C HIS A 93 -18.01 9.01 -4.44
N ALA A 94 -17.48 10.09 -5.04
CA ALA A 94 -16.94 10.06 -6.41
C ALA A 94 -15.76 9.09 -6.58
N LEU A 95 -15.09 8.71 -5.48
CA LEU A 95 -13.88 7.87 -5.49
C LEU A 95 -14.18 6.39 -5.36
N LEU A 96 -15.43 6.02 -5.12
CA LEU A 96 -15.84 4.64 -4.92
C LEU A 96 -15.31 3.69 -6.02
N PRO A 97 -15.28 4.03 -7.31
CA PRO A 97 -14.69 3.16 -8.34
C PRO A 97 -13.18 2.94 -8.14
N VAL A 98 -12.42 4.00 -7.88
CA VAL A 98 -10.95 3.94 -7.72
C VAL A 98 -10.57 3.26 -6.41
N VAL A 99 -11.25 3.59 -5.32
CA VAL A 99 -10.97 2.97 -4.02
C VAL A 99 -11.36 1.48 -4.03
N LYS A 100 -12.43 1.09 -4.74
CA LYS A 100 -12.74 -0.34 -4.95
C LYS A 100 -11.61 -1.06 -5.70
N ILE A 101 -10.96 -0.40 -6.66
CA ILE A 101 -9.80 -0.96 -7.38
C ILE A 101 -8.61 -1.10 -6.44
N ALA A 102 -8.28 -0.04 -5.70
CA ALA A 102 -7.20 -0.03 -4.71
C ALA A 102 -7.36 -1.14 -3.67
N VAL A 103 -8.55 -1.22 -3.06
CA VAL A 103 -8.91 -2.26 -2.08
C VAL A 103 -8.73 -3.65 -2.66
N LYS A 104 -9.19 -3.89 -3.90
CA LYS A 104 -9.03 -5.20 -4.56
C LYS A 104 -7.56 -5.55 -4.80
N ILE A 105 -6.73 -4.57 -5.16
CA ILE A 105 -5.28 -4.76 -5.32
C ILE A 105 -4.64 -5.09 -3.98
N THR A 106 -4.93 -4.31 -2.94
CA THR A 106 -4.43 -4.55 -1.58
C THR A 106 -4.79 -5.95 -1.09
N TYR A 107 -6.05 -6.39 -1.24
CA TYR A 107 -6.47 -7.75 -0.92
C TYR A 107 -5.70 -8.83 -1.70
N THR A 108 -5.36 -8.56 -2.95
CA THR A 108 -4.58 -9.48 -3.77
C THR A 108 -3.16 -9.61 -3.22
N ILE A 109 -2.56 -8.51 -2.75
CA ILE A 109 -1.23 -8.53 -2.12
C ILE A 109 -1.27 -9.34 -0.82
N PHE A 110 -2.34 -9.24 -0.02
CA PHE A 110 -2.54 -10.05 1.19
C PHE A 110 -2.62 -11.56 0.90
N LEU A 111 -3.17 -11.98 -0.26
CA LEU A 111 -3.24 -13.40 -0.64
C LEU A 111 -1.87 -14.04 -0.93
N PHE A 112 -0.86 -13.23 -1.27
CA PHE A 112 0.49 -13.71 -1.59
C PHE A 112 1.49 -13.54 -0.43
N LEU A 113 1.02 -13.10 0.74
CA LEU A 113 1.83 -13.12 1.96
C LEU A 113 1.82 -14.54 2.55
N PRO A 114 3.00 -15.14 2.82
CA PRO A 114 3.05 -16.38 3.59
C PRO A 114 2.51 -16.10 4.99
N ARG A 115 1.52 -16.90 5.41
CA ARG A 115 0.98 -16.88 6.77
C ARG A 115 2.05 -17.28 7.77
#